data_AF-A0A6G7T7T4-F1
#
_entry.id   AF-A0A6G7T7T4-F1
#
_cell.length_a   1.000
_cell.length_b   1.000
_cell.length_c   1.000
_cell.angle_alpha   90.00
_cell.angle_beta   90.00
_cell.angle_gamma   90.00
#
_symmetry.space_group_name_H-M   'P 1'
#
loop_
_entity.id
_entity.type
_entity.pdbx_description
1 polymer ?
#
loop_
_entity_poly.entity_id
_entity_poly.type
_entity_poly.pdbx_seq_one_letter_code
_entity_poly.pdbx_strand_id
1 'polypeptide(L)'
;MLDLYARTWQGEQLGDDEYVISADEKTSIQARCRCHPTLAPGKARAMRVNHTYGRGGALAYLAAYDVHAAKVFGRTEERTGIVPFMNLATAQPATVISSAGTRAETSRPPAP
;
A
#
# COMPACT_ATOMS: atom_id res chain seq x y z
N MET A 1 -12.38 -5.33 15.81
CA MET A 1 -11.11 -5.07 15.09
C MET A 1 -10.02 -6.03 15.52
N LEU A 2 -9.84 -6.27 16.84
CA LEU A 2 -8.94 -7.32 17.35
C LEU A 2 -9.30 -8.72 16.82
N ASP A 3 -10.59 -9.01 16.61
CA ASP A 3 -11.06 -10.30 16.11
C ASP A 3 -10.43 -10.66 14.75
N LEU A 4 -10.23 -9.70 13.86
CA LEU A 4 -9.59 -9.91 12.56
C LEU A 4 -8.13 -10.36 12.70
N TYR A 5 -7.42 -9.86 13.72
CA TYR A 5 -6.07 -10.31 14.07
C TYR A 5 -6.07 -11.72 14.69
N ALA A 6 -7.18 -12.14 15.28
CA ALA A 6 -7.40 -13.50 15.75
C ALA A 6 -7.99 -14.43 14.67
N ARG A 7 -8.03 -13.98 13.40
CA ARG A 7 -8.68 -14.67 12.27
C ARG A 7 -10.17 -14.91 12.49
N THR A 8 -10.88 -14.03 13.20
CA THR A 8 -12.33 -14.12 13.44
C THR A 8 -13.04 -12.95 12.78
N TRP A 9 -14.11 -13.23 12.03
CA TRP A 9 -14.94 -12.25 11.37
C TRP A 9 -16.42 -12.55 11.62
N GLN A 10 -17.16 -11.58 12.17
CA GLN A 10 -18.58 -11.73 12.53
C GLN A 10 -18.89 -12.98 13.38
N GLY A 11 -17.93 -13.41 14.23
CA GLY A 11 -18.06 -14.59 15.08
C GLY A 11 -17.64 -15.90 14.41
N GLU A 12 -17.32 -15.90 13.12
CA GLU A 12 -16.84 -17.06 12.37
C GLU A 12 -15.32 -17.05 12.21
N GLN A 13 -14.70 -18.23 12.21
CA GLN A 13 -13.27 -18.37 11.95
C GLN A 13 -13.00 -18.23 10.44
N LEU A 14 -11.95 -17.49 10.09
CA LEU A 14 -11.51 -17.35 8.70
C LEU A 14 -10.91 -18.66 8.18
N GLY A 15 -11.36 -19.06 6.99
CA GLY A 15 -10.78 -20.19 6.26
C GLY A 15 -9.33 -19.94 5.84
N ASP A 16 -8.63 -20.98 5.40
CA ASP A 16 -7.22 -20.90 4.99
C ASP A 16 -7.01 -19.99 3.76
N ASP A 17 -8.05 -19.85 2.92
CA ASP A 17 -8.07 -18.99 1.74
C ASP A 17 -8.69 -17.59 2.00
N GLU A 18 -8.96 -17.25 3.27
CA GLU A 18 -9.48 -15.94 3.68
C GLU A 18 -8.40 -15.10 4.37
N TYR A 19 -8.30 -13.85 3.95
CA TYR A 19 -7.20 -12.96 4.31
C TYR A 19 -7.70 -11.65 4.91
N VAL A 20 -6.97 -11.17 5.90
CA VAL A 20 -7.15 -9.83 6.47
C VAL A 20 -6.00 -8.97 6.00
N ILE A 21 -6.31 -7.90 5.28
CA ILE A 21 -5.32 -6.93 4.85
C ILE A 21 -5.57 -5.58 5.52
N SER A 22 -4.49 -4.92 5.93
CA SER A 22 -4.51 -3.50 6.27
C SER A 22 -3.96 -2.73 5.09
N ALA A 23 -4.77 -1.85 4.50
CA ALA A 23 -4.39 -1.08 3.32
C ALA A 23 -4.45 0.41 3.60
N ASP A 24 -3.50 1.15 3.04
CA ASP A 24 -3.42 2.60 3.14
C ASP A 24 -2.85 3.22 1.86
N GLU A 25 -3.12 4.50 1.66
CA GLU A 25 -2.64 5.28 0.53
C GLU A 25 -1.69 6.40 0.95
N LYS A 26 -0.49 6.36 0.39
CA LYS A 26 0.40 7.51 0.41
C LYS A 26 0.19 8.34 -0.85
N THR A 27 -0.50 9.46 -0.69
CA THR A 27 -0.77 10.40 -1.78
C THR A 27 0.42 11.32 -2.07
N SER A 28 0.41 11.91 -3.27
CA SER A 28 1.32 12.97 -3.73
C SER A 28 2.81 12.63 -3.55
N ILE A 29 3.20 11.39 -3.86
CA ILE A 29 4.60 11.00 -3.90
C ILE A 29 5.24 11.67 -5.11
N GLN A 30 6.05 12.68 -4.85
CA GLN A 30 6.64 13.53 -5.88
C GLN A 30 7.88 12.89 -6.47
N ALA A 31 7.88 12.73 -7.80
CA ALA A 31 9.09 12.43 -8.54
C ALA A 31 9.97 13.69 -8.55
N ARG A 32 11.14 13.61 -7.90
CA ARG A 32 12.10 14.72 -7.79
C ARG A 32 13.34 14.39 -8.61
N CYS A 33 13.61 15.22 -9.61
CA CYS A 33 14.82 15.12 -10.39
C CYS A 33 15.82 16.15 -9.88
N ARG A 34 17.04 15.71 -9.50
CA ARG A 34 18.08 16.64 -9.07
C ARG A 34 18.49 17.53 -10.25
N CYS A 35 18.52 18.84 -10.03
CA CYS A 35 18.96 19.78 -11.07
C CYS A 35 20.48 19.73 -11.30
N HIS A 36 21.23 19.21 -10.34
CA HIS A 36 22.68 19.08 -10.40
C HIS A 36 23.12 17.70 -9.89
N PRO A 37 24.16 17.10 -10.49
CA PRO A 37 24.72 15.84 -10.01
C PRO A 37 25.25 15.99 -8.59
N THR A 38 25.21 14.90 -7.84
CA THR A 38 25.82 14.85 -6.50
C THR A 38 27.32 14.88 -6.62
N LEU A 39 27.95 15.79 -5.89
CA LEU A 39 29.39 15.85 -5.83
C LEU A 39 29.88 14.96 -4.69
N ALA A 40 30.62 13.92 -5.06
CA ALA A 40 31.23 12.98 -4.13
C ALA A 40 32.10 13.70 -3.07
N PRO A 41 32.29 13.10 -1.89
CA PRO A 41 33.24 13.61 -0.91
C PRO A 41 34.66 13.67 -1.50
N GLY A 42 35.49 14.57 -0.97
CA GLY A 42 36.90 14.71 -1.30
C GLY A 42 37.75 14.76 -0.03
N LYS A 43 39.08 14.72 -0.18
CA LYS A 43 40.05 14.65 0.94
C LYS A 43 39.82 15.68 2.06
N ALA A 44 39.30 16.86 1.73
CA ALA A 44 38.99 17.93 2.69
C ALA A 44 37.56 18.48 2.51
N ARG A 45 36.63 17.68 1.97
CA ARG A 45 35.26 18.15 1.65
C ARG A 45 34.24 17.04 1.81
N ALA A 46 33.17 17.30 2.57
CA ALA A 46 32.01 16.41 2.64
C ALA A 46 31.25 16.32 1.30
N MET A 47 30.40 15.30 1.16
CA MET A 47 29.50 15.17 0.02
C MET A 47 28.61 16.41 -0.09
N ARG A 48 28.42 16.92 -1.31
CA ARG A 48 27.48 18.02 -1.57
C ARG A 48 26.31 17.51 -2.37
N VAL A 49 25.13 17.64 -1.75
CA VAL A 49 23.85 17.31 -2.38
C VAL A 49 23.10 18.63 -2.58
N ASN A 50 22.64 18.87 -3.79
CA ASN A 50 21.81 20.03 -4.08
C ASN A 50 20.36 19.76 -3.62
N HIS A 51 19.75 20.72 -2.91
CA HIS A 51 18.39 20.62 -2.40
C HIS A 51 17.32 21.14 -3.38
N THR A 52 17.73 21.81 -4.45
CA THR A 52 16.86 22.22 -5.55
C THR A 52 16.58 21.02 -6.46
N TYR A 53 15.32 20.85 -6.84
CA TYR A 53 14.87 19.77 -7.69
C TYR A 53 13.81 20.25 -8.67
N GLY A 54 13.78 19.63 -9.84
CA GLY A 54 12.64 19.68 -10.74
C GLY A 54 11.53 18.75 -10.24
N ARG A 55 10.27 19.16 -10.44
CA ARG A 55 9.10 18.32 -10.17
C ARG A 55 8.74 17.56 -11.43
N GLY A 56 8.81 16.24 -11.38
CA GLY A 56 8.46 15.33 -12.50
C GLY A 56 7.03 14.81 -12.45
N GLY A 57 6.17 15.41 -11.63
CA GLY A 57 4.82 14.90 -11.35
C GLY A 57 4.71 14.24 -9.97
N ALA A 58 3.54 13.69 -9.69
CA ALA A 58 3.23 13.01 -8.44
C ALA A 58 2.38 11.77 -8.70
N LEU A 59 2.57 10.74 -7.88
CA LEU A 59 1.82 9.48 -7.94
C LEU A 59 1.18 9.19 -6.58
N ALA A 60 0.14 8.36 -6.59
CA ALA A 60 -0.39 7.71 -5.40
C ALA A 60 0.28 6.34 -5.25
N TYR A 61 0.73 6.01 -4.04
CA TYR A 61 1.16 4.67 -3.72
C TYR A 61 0.14 4.03 -2.78
N LEU A 62 -0.45 2.94 -3.22
CA LEU A 62 -1.38 2.15 -2.44
C LEU A 62 -0.60 0.94 -1.93
N ALA A 63 -0.63 0.70 -0.63
CA ALA A 63 0.04 -0.43 0.01
C ALA A 63 -0.97 -1.25 0.81
N ALA A 64 -0.79 -2.56 0.81
CA ALA A 64 -1.53 -3.49 1.62
C ALA A 64 -0.57 -4.42 2.36
N TYR A 65 -0.87 -4.65 3.62
CA TYR A 65 -0.15 -5.55 4.51
C TYR A 65 -1.06 -6.72 4.87
N ASP A 66 -0.65 -7.92 4.50
CA ASP A 66 -1.22 -9.15 5.03
C ASP A 66 -0.74 -9.31 6.48
N VAL A 67 -1.69 -9.18 7.40
CA VAL A 67 -1.46 -9.18 8.83
C VAL A 67 -0.91 -10.52 9.33
N HIS A 68 -1.26 -11.63 8.66
CA HIS A 68 -0.95 -12.99 9.11
C HIS A 68 0.30 -13.53 8.43
N ALA A 69 0.50 -13.21 7.15
CA ALA A 69 1.68 -13.65 6.40
C ALA A 69 2.90 -12.71 6.55
N ALA A 70 2.74 -11.59 7.27
CA ALA A 70 3.75 -10.53 7.39
C ALA A 70 4.28 -10.04 6.03
N LYS A 71 3.37 -9.94 5.04
CA LYS A 71 3.72 -9.62 3.65
C LYS A 71 3.15 -8.27 3.25
N VAL A 72 4.02 -7.37 2.78
CA VAL A 72 3.61 -6.10 2.18
C VAL A 72 3.59 -6.24 0.66
N PHE A 73 2.56 -5.71 0.04
CA PHE A 73 2.47 -5.53 -1.41
C PHE A 73 1.89 -4.15 -1.70
N GLY A 74 2.17 -3.61 -2.89
CA GLY A 74 1.74 -2.27 -3.22
C GLY A 74 1.79 -1.98 -4.70
N ARG A 75 1.13 -0.88 -5.08
CA ARG A 75 0.98 -0.42 -6.45
C ARG A 75 1.15 1.09 -6.51
N THR A 76 1.74 1.55 -7.60
CA THR A 76 1.80 2.98 -7.92
C THR A 76 0.76 3.28 -8.98
N GLU A 77 -0.07 4.29 -8.72
CA GLU A 77 -1.20 4.66 -9.56
C GLU A 77 -1.16 6.19 -9.77
N GLU A 78 -1.69 6.67 -10.89
CA GLU A 78 -1.68 8.11 -11.19
C GLU A 78 -2.54 8.92 -10.19
N ARG A 79 -3.64 8.31 -9.72
CA ARG A 79 -4.61 8.91 -8.80
C ARG A 79 -5.12 7.87 -7.82
N THR A 80 -5.68 8.36 -6.71
CA THR A 80 -6.41 7.54 -5.74
C THR A 80 -7.82 7.22 -6.25
N GLY A 81 -8.45 6.20 -5.66
CA GLY A 81 -9.84 5.87 -5.95
C GLY A 81 -10.18 4.40 -5.72
N ILE A 82 -11.47 4.08 -5.80
CA ILE A 82 -12.00 2.73 -5.60
C ILE A 82 -11.38 1.75 -6.60
N VAL A 83 -11.29 2.12 -7.88
CA VAL A 83 -10.72 1.24 -8.92
C VAL A 83 -9.24 0.90 -8.63
N PRO A 84 -8.34 1.88 -8.41
CA PRO A 84 -6.98 1.62 -7.91
C PRO A 84 -6.92 0.73 -6.67
N PHE A 85 -7.79 0.96 -5.69
CA PHE A 85 -7.84 0.18 -4.46
C PHE A 85 -8.28 -1.27 -4.71
N MET A 86 -9.32 -1.49 -5.50
CA MET A 86 -9.79 -2.83 -5.86
C MET A 86 -8.73 -3.59 -6.65
N ASN A 87 -8.00 -2.92 -7.54
CA ASN A 87 -6.86 -3.52 -8.25
C ASN A 87 -5.69 -3.91 -7.34
N LEU A 88 -5.53 -3.25 -6.18
CA LEU A 88 -4.58 -3.67 -5.16
C LEU A 88 -5.13 -4.88 -4.39
N ALA A 89 -6.38 -4.83 -3.94
CA ALA A 89 -7.00 -5.89 -3.14
C ALA A 89 -7.10 -7.23 -3.92
N THR A 90 -7.51 -7.20 -5.18
CA THR A 90 -7.68 -8.40 -6.02
C THR A 90 -6.40 -8.89 -6.67
N ALA A 91 -5.26 -8.22 -6.45
CA ALA A 91 -3.97 -8.71 -6.91
C ALA A 91 -3.51 -9.97 -6.16
N GLN A 92 -4.12 -10.29 -5.01
CA GLN A 92 -3.97 -11.58 -4.35
C GLN A 92 -5.10 -12.53 -4.81
N PRO A 93 -4.82 -13.82 -5.01
CA PRO A 93 -5.79 -14.80 -5.50
C PRO A 93 -6.92 -15.16 -4.50
N ALA A 94 -7.14 -14.37 -3.45
CA ALA A 94 -7.87 -14.79 -2.27
C ALA A 94 -8.94 -13.79 -1.81
N THR A 95 -9.85 -14.27 -0.96
CA THR A 95 -10.93 -13.45 -0.38
C THR A 95 -10.34 -12.43 0.61
N VAL A 96 -10.47 -11.14 0.27
CA VAL A 96 -9.94 -10.04 1.06
C VAL A 96 -11.02 -9.46 1.97
N ILE A 97 -10.77 -9.48 3.27
CA ILE A 97 -11.56 -8.75 4.26
C ILE A 97 -10.82 -7.45 4.58
N SER A 98 -11.30 -6.35 4.00
CA SER A 98 -10.77 -5.01 4.17
C SER A 98 -11.65 -4.19 5.12
N SER A 99 -11.03 -3.55 6.11
CA SER A 99 -11.68 -2.51 6.91
C SER A 99 -11.23 -1.12 6.44
N ALA A 100 -11.78 -0.64 5.31
CA ALA A 100 -11.65 0.76 4.93
C ALA A 100 -12.69 1.61 5.69
N GLY A 101 -12.28 2.78 6.20
CA GLY A 101 -13.04 3.64 7.12
C GLY A 101 -14.39 4.20 6.65
N THR A 102 -14.94 3.77 5.50
CA THR A 102 -16.27 4.15 5.06
C THR A 102 -16.89 2.97 4.31
N ARG A 103 -17.63 2.12 5.04
CA ARG A 103 -18.23 0.83 4.62
C ARG A 103 -17.22 -0.21 4.13
N ALA A 104 -17.05 -1.26 4.95
CA ALA A 104 -16.46 -2.52 4.51
C ALA A 104 -17.25 -3.04 3.30
N GLU A 105 -16.60 -3.15 2.14
CA GLU A 105 -17.20 -3.80 0.99
C GLU A 105 -17.01 -5.31 1.17
N THR A 106 -18.12 -5.96 1.55
CA THR A 106 -18.22 -7.37 1.90
C THR A 106 -18.69 -8.17 0.70
N SER A 107 -17.89 -9.13 0.25
CA SER A 107 -18.40 -10.25 -0.53
C SER A 107 -17.76 -11.55 -0.03
N ARG A 108 -18.45 -12.22 0.90
CA ARG A 108 -18.27 -13.66 1.09
C ARG A 108 -19.03 -14.32 -0.07
N PRO A 109 -18.38 -15.01 -1.02
CA PRO A 109 -19.12 -15.81 -1.98
C PRO A 109 -19.92 -16.90 -1.21
N PRO A 110 -21.12 -17.27 -1.66
CA PRO A 110 -21.90 -18.32 -1.00
C PRO A 110 -21.08 -19.61 -0.94
N ALA A 111 -21.14 -20.31 0.20
CA ALA A 111 -20.54 -21.63 0.35
C ALA A 111 -21.09 -22.60 -0.73
N PRO A 112 -20.29 -23.58 -1.19
CA PRO A 112 -20.74 -24.56 -2.18
C PRO A 112 -21.96 -25.36 -1.72
#